data_AF-A0A7S4K2U0-F1
#
_entry.id   AF-A0A7S4K2U0-F1
#
_cell.length_a   1.000
_cell.length_b   1.000
_cell.length_c   1.000
_cell.angle_alpha   90.00
_cell.angle_beta   90.00
_cell.angle_gamma   90.00
#
_symmetry.space_group_name_H-M   'P 1'
#
loop_
_entity.id
_entity.type
_entity.pdbx_description
1 polymer ?
#
loop_
_entity_poly.entity_id
_entity_poly.type
_entity_poly.pdbx_seq_one_letter_code
_entity_poly.pdbx_strand_id
1 'polypeptide(L)'
;SGIMPESPTLEEVLEEKEDDRESLFFVKHRYGAQGKSVYIHDRRSLRSWACSCKNLGDFVVQREVVPALDEEGRKFVLRGHILMYKCGDGELVASLHEDVICQSHSSQYNRDIHRAQKAAHVSQAGKKHPNPKLVSELSALHAASEIFPKIVVCSCTFLDAVEDKFEFTNANGVTCFALLGLDFLVSNAGEVKLCEVNSHPALGWGSMKDVSSAVFTRLTEETLEVLLFSKRMS
;
A
#
# COMPACT_ATOMS: atom_id res chain seq x y z
N SER A 1 -4.86 -17.41 -1.31
CA SER A 1 -5.13 -16.15 -2.02
C SER A 1 -3.87 -15.30 -1.96
N GLY A 2 -3.49 -14.63 -3.05
CA GLY A 2 -2.29 -13.77 -3.04
C GLY A 2 -2.46 -12.55 -2.13
N ILE A 3 -1.33 -12.06 -1.56
CA ILE A 3 -1.29 -10.85 -0.73
C ILE A 3 -1.27 -9.55 -1.54
N MET A 4 -0.80 -9.60 -2.78
CA MET A 4 -0.86 -8.49 -3.71
C MET A 4 -2.15 -8.60 -4.55
N PRO A 5 -2.71 -7.47 -5.02
CA PRO A 5 -3.64 -7.48 -6.13
C PRO A 5 -3.05 -8.22 -7.32
N GLU A 6 -3.90 -8.93 -8.07
CA GLU A 6 -3.48 -9.58 -9.31
C GLU A 6 -2.83 -8.55 -10.22
N SER A 7 -1.59 -8.83 -10.62
CA SER A 7 -0.79 -7.97 -11.49
C SER A 7 -0.42 -8.74 -12.74
N PRO A 8 -1.42 -9.11 -13.57
CA PRO A 8 -1.19 -9.88 -14.77
C PRO A 8 -0.30 -9.11 -15.74
N THR A 9 0.42 -9.84 -16.58
CA THR A 9 1.02 -9.28 -17.79
C THR A 9 -0.09 -8.74 -18.69
N LEU A 10 0.27 -7.81 -19.58
CA LEU A 10 -0.72 -7.24 -20.48
C LEU A 10 -1.26 -8.31 -21.43
N GLU A 11 -0.39 -9.22 -21.87
CA GLU A 11 -0.71 -10.37 -22.71
C GLU A 11 -1.78 -11.25 -22.04
N GLU A 12 -1.62 -11.59 -20.76
CA GLU A 12 -2.61 -12.35 -19.99
C GLU A 12 -3.97 -11.66 -19.99
N VAL A 13 -4.02 -10.34 -19.72
CA VAL A 13 -5.30 -9.60 -19.73
C VAL A 13 -5.94 -9.55 -21.11
N LEU A 14 -5.14 -9.53 -22.18
CA LEU A 14 -5.63 -9.50 -23.55
C LEU A 14 -6.16 -10.85 -24.02
N GLU A 15 -5.69 -11.96 -23.44
CA GLU A 15 -6.11 -13.33 -23.77
C GLU A 15 -7.31 -13.81 -22.94
N GLU A 16 -7.58 -13.22 -21.78
CA GLU A 16 -8.74 -13.53 -20.95
C GLU A 16 -10.08 -13.34 -21.70
N LYS A 17 -11.00 -14.30 -21.53
CA LYS A 17 -12.34 -14.26 -22.14
C LYS A 17 -13.13 -13.02 -21.68
N GLU A 18 -13.96 -12.50 -22.59
CA GLU A 18 -14.73 -11.25 -22.44
C GLU A 18 -15.78 -11.22 -21.31
N ASP A 19 -15.95 -12.30 -20.52
CA ASP A 19 -17.01 -12.40 -19.51
C ASP A 19 -16.83 -11.43 -18.34
N ASP A 20 -15.62 -10.89 -18.15
CA ASP A 20 -15.25 -10.05 -17.00
C ASP A 20 -15.36 -8.54 -17.29
N ARG A 21 -16.50 -8.13 -17.89
CA ARG A 21 -16.71 -6.76 -18.41
C ARG A 21 -16.68 -5.67 -17.35
N GLU A 22 -16.74 -6.02 -16.07
CA GLU A 22 -16.80 -5.05 -14.98
C GLU A 22 -15.45 -4.79 -14.29
N SER A 23 -14.41 -5.55 -14.61
CA SER A 23 -13.11 -5.39 -13.97
C SER A 23 -12.42 -4.10 -14.43
N LEU A 24 -12.00 -3.27 -13.46
CA LEU A 24 -11.12 -2.13 -13.71
C LEU A 24 -9.66 -2.54 -13.58
N PHE A 25 -8.80 -1.87 -14.33
CA PHE A 25 -7.37 -2.08 -14.37
C PHE A 25 -6.66 -0.75 -14.11
N PHE A 26 -5.68 -0.78 -13.21
CA PHE A 26 -4.77 0.30 -12.93
C PHE A 26 -3.46 0.05 -13.69
N VAL A 27 -3.13 0.95 -14.61
CA VAL A 27 -1.87 0.95 -15.33
C VAL A 27 -0.95 1.96 -14.67
N LYS A 28 0.11 1.46 -14.03
CA LYS A 28 1.07 2.26 -13.26
C LYS A 28 2.41 2.28 -14.00
N HIS A 29 2.94 3.46 -14.30
CA HIS A 29 4.28 3.57 -14.85
C HIS A 29 5.33 3.35 -13.74
N ARG A 30 6.37 2.57 -14.00
CA ARG A 30 7.42 2.22 -13.01
C ARG A 30 8.20 3.41 -12.46
N TYR A 31 8.30 4.48 -13.25
CA TYR A 31 8.94 5.74 -12.85
C TYR A 31 7.92 6.81 -12.42
N GLY A 32 6.65 6.45 -12.32
CA GLY A 32 5.60 7.34 -11.86
C GLY A 32 5.72 7.60 -10.36
N ALA A 33 5.62 8.86 -9.96
CA ALA A 33 5.53 9.26 -8.56
C ALA A 33 4.19 9.94 -8.26
N GLN A 34 3.72 9.83 -7.01
CA GLN A 34 2.57 10.57 -6.49
C GLN A 34 1.27 10.40 -7.32
N GLY A 35 1.01 9.20 -7.85
CA GLY A 35 -0.22 8.92 -8.61
C GLY A 35 -0.36 9.65 -9.96
N LYS A 36 0.64 10.44 -10.38
CA LYS A 36 0.58 11.21 -11.63
C LYS A 36 0.49 10.31 -12.86
N SER A 37 1.27 9.22 -12.85
CA SER A 37 1.35 8.25 -13.96
C SER A 37 0.58 6.96 -13.68
N VAL A 38 -0.60 7.12 -13.07
CA VAL A 38 -1.59 6.04 -12.88
C VAL A 38 -2.78 6.31 -13.79
N TYR A 39 -3.07 5.35 -14.66
CA TYR A 39 -4.19 5.38 -15.59
C TYR A 39 -5.18 4.29 -15.19
N ILE A 40 -6.47 4.57 -15.38
CA ILE A 40 -7.54 3.65 -15.02
C ILE A 40 -8.24 3.28 -16.30
N HIS A 41 -8.40 1.99 -16.53
CA HIS A 41 -8.97 1.45 -17.74
C HIS A 41 -9.98 0.37 -17.38
N ASP A 42 -11.07 0.30 -18.13
CA ASP A 42 -11.77 -0.97 -18.31
C ASP A 42 -10.98 -1.85 -19.28
N ARG A 43 -11.39 -3.11 -19.47
CA ARG A 43 -10.70 -4.02 -20.39
C ARG A 43 -10.60 -3.50 -21.82
N ARG A 44 -11.66 -2.87 -22.34
CA ARG A 44 -11.71 -2.39 -23.73
C ARG A 44 -10.74 -1.24 -23.97
N SER A 45 -10.77 -0.25 -23.09
CA SER A 45 -9.87 0.91 -23.13
C SER A 45 -8.43 0.52 -22.81
N LEU A 46 -8.20 -0.48 -21.97
CA LEU A 46 -6.86 -1.04 -21.72
C LEU A 46 -6.28 -1.64 -23.00
N ARG A 47 -7.06 -2.46 -23.72
CA ARG A 47 -6.63 -3.04 -25.01
C ARG A 47 -6.33 -1.94 -26.03
N SER A 48 -7.19 -0.93 -26.14
CA SER A 48 -6.95 0.21 -27.03
C SER A 48 -5.69 0.98 -26.67
N TRP A 49 -5.45 1.21 -25.37
CA TRP A 49 -4.26 1.89 -24.88
C TRP A 49 -3.00 1.08 -25.16
N ALA A 50 -3.03 -0.23 -24.90
CA ALA A 50 -1.93 -1.17 -25.13
C ALA A 50 -1.44 -1.13 -26.58
N CYS A 51 -2.36 -1.19 -27.55
CA CYS A 51 -2.03 -1.12 -28.97
C CYS A 51 -1.36 0.21 -29.39
N SER A 52 -1.57 1.28 -28.62
CA SER A 52 -0.99 2.61 -28.89
C SER A 52 0.31 2.89 -28.12
N CYS A 53 0.64 2.05 -27.13
CA CYS A 53 1.77 2.27 -26.24
C CYS A 53 3.05 1.68 -26.84
N LYS A 54 4.11 2.50 -26.93
CA LYS A 54 5.38 2.08 -27.54
C LYS A 54 6.24 1.19 -26.64
N ASN A 55 6.17 1.38 -25.32
CA ASN A 55 7.03 0.73 -24.33
C ASN A 55 6.20 0.10 -23.22
N LEU A 56 5.57 -1.05 -23.48
CA LEU A 56 4.73 -1.73 -22.50
C LEU A 56 5.51 -2.18 -21.25
N GLY A 57 6.80 -2.50 -21.41
CA GLY A 57 7.67 -2.92 -20.31
C GLY A 57 7.84 -1.86 -19.21
N ASP A 58 7.56 -0.58 -19.46
CA ASP A 58 7.64 0.48 -18.46
C ASP A 58 6.42 0.53 -17.51
N PHE A 59 5.42 -0.31 -17.73
CA PHE A 59 4.17 -0.29 -17.00
C PHE A 59 3.92 -1.59 -16.23
N VAL A 60 3.20 -1.45 -15.13
CA VAL A 60 2.59 -2.55 -14.39
C VAL A 60 1.09 -2.43 -14.55
N VAL A 61 0.44 -3.51 -14.99
CA VAL A 61 -1.01 -3.61 -15.02
C VAL A 61 -1.45 -4.30 -13.74
N GLN A 62 -2.39 -3.71 -13.04
CA GLN A 62 -2.91 -4.22 -11.78
C GLN A 62 -4.43 -4.26 -11.84
N ARG A 63 -5.03 -5.42 -11.59
CA ARG A 63 -6.48 -5.54 -11.46
C ARG A 63 -6.96 -4.75 -10.24
N GLU A 64 -8.11 -4.13 -10.35
CA GLU A 64 -8.75 -3.44 -9.23
C GLU A 64 -9.07 -4.43 -8.11
N VAL A 65 -8.74 -4.03 -6.88
CA VAL A 65 -9.38 -4.58 -5.68
C VAL A 65 -10.63 -3.76 -5.44
N VAL A 66 -11.81 -4.37 -5.59
CA VAL A 66 -13.08 -3.71 -5.32
C VAL A 66 -13.06 -3.23 -3.87
N PRO A 67 -13.07 -1.91 -3.62
CA PRO A 67 -12.65 -1.38 -2.33
C PRO A 67 -13.77 -1.50 -1.29
N ALA A 68 -13.38 -1.68 -0.02
CA ALA A 68 -14.19 -1.24 1.09
C ALA A 68 -14.34 0.29 1.05
N LEU A 69 -15.48 0.78 1.53
CA LEU A 69 -15.82 2.19 1.49
C LEU A 69 -16.04 2.70 2.90
N ASP A 70 -15.57 3.91 3.21
CA ASP A 70 -15.89 4.58 4.46
C ASP A 70 -17.38 4.94 4.56
N GLU A 71 -17.79 5.50 5.70
CA GLU A 71 -19.19 5.84 6.00
C GLU A 71 -19.78 6.85 4.99
N GLU A 72 -18.93 7.62 4.32
CA GLU A 72 -19.32 8.57 3.29
C GLU A 72 -19.22 8.01 1.86
N GLY A 73 -18.95 6.71 1.71
CA GLY A 73 -18.88 6.02 0.42
C GLY A 73 -17.57 6.27 -0.34
N ARG A 74 -16.48 6.61 0.34
CA ARG A 74 -15.18 6.87 -0.27
C ARG A 74 -14.26 5.67 -0.09
N LYS A 75 -13.43 5.39 -1.09
CA LYS A 75 -12.34 4.43 -0.97
C LYS A 75 -11.31 4.95 0.05
N PHE A 76 -10.67 4.06 0.78
CA PHE A 76 -9.54 4.39 1.66
C PHE A 76 -8.35 3.45 1.44
N VAL A 77 -7.18 3.89 1.91
CA VAL A 77 -5.92 3.13 1.92
C VAL A 77 -5.40 3.13 3.35
N LEU A 78 -4.80 2.02 3.77
CA LEU A 78 -4.14 1.92 5.07
C LEU A 78 -2.63 2.02 4.90
N ARG A 79 -1.96 2.87 5.67
CA ARG A 79 -0.51 3.00 5.74
C ARG A 79 0.00 2.39 7.04
N GLY A 80 0.68 1.26 6.93
CA GLY A 80 1.47 0.67 8.02
C GLY A 80 2.94 1.09 7.91
N HIS A 81 3.65 1.09 9.04
CA HIS A 81 5.10 1.29 9.08
C HIS A 81 5.76 0.04 9.64
N ILE A 82 6.75 -0.48 8.92
CA ILE A 82 7.51 -1.65 9.35
C ILE A 82 8.99 -1.29 9.47
N LEU A 83 9.56 -1.55 10.64
CA LEU A 83 11.00 -1.46 10.86
C LEU A 83 11.59 -2.85 10.61
N MET A 84 12.41 -2.97 9.58
CA MET A 84 13.24 -4.15 9.33
C MET A 84 14.66 -3.86 9.77
N TYR A 85 15.30 -4.76 10.50
CA TYR A 85 16.67 -4.56 10.96
C TYR A 85 17.42 -5.87 11.18
N LYS A 86 18.74 -5.79 11.06
CA LYS A 86 19.68 -6.90 11.27
C LYS A 86 20.89 -6.39 12.05
N CYS A 87 21.32 -7.10 13.09
CA CYS A 87 22.51 -6.75 13.87
C CYS A 87 23.63 -7.76 13.60
N GLY A 88 24.72 -7.30 12.97
CA GLY A 88 25.84 -8.18 12.60
C GLY A 88 25.41 -9.35 11.71
N ASP A 89 25.70 -10.57 12.17
CA ASP A 89 25.34 -11.84 11.54
C ASP A 89 24.02 -12.43 12.04
N GLY A 90 23.29 -11.71 12.90
CA GLY A 90 22.00 -12.15 13.45
C GLY A 90 20.88 -12.27 12.41
N GLU A 91 19.72 -12.77 12.84
CA GLU A 91 18.56 -12.91 11.98
C GLU A 91 17.95 -11.56 11.59
N LEU A 92 17.26 -11.52 10.45
CA LEU A 92 16.46 -10.37 10.06
C LEU A 92 15.22 -10.31 10.96
N VAL A 93 15.06 -9.20 11.67
CA VAL A 93 13.88 -8.95 12.50
C VAL A 93 13.05 -7.86 11.86
N ALA A 94 11.73 -8.01 11.93
CA ALA A 94 10.78 -7.00 11.48
C ALA A 94 9.75 -6.71 12.57
N SER A 95 9.43 -5.43 12.75
CA SER A 95 8.42 -4.95 13.69
C SER A 95 7.44 -4.03 12.98
N LEU A 96 6.14 -4.36 13.04
CA LEU A 96 5.06 -3.53 12.53
C LEU A 96 4.59 -2.58 13.63
N HIS A 97 4.62 -1.27 13.36
CA HIS A 97 4.12 -0.26 14.28
C HIS A 97 2.60 -0.34 14.44
N GLU A 98 2.10 -0.13 15.67
CA GLU A 98 0.68 -0.29 16.01
C GLU A 98 -0.23 0.76 15.36
N ASP A 99 0.27 1.99 15.19
CA ASP A 99 -0.50 3.08 14.59
C ASP A 99 -0.53 2.94 13.06
N VAL A 100 -1.50 2.17 12.56
CA VAL A 100 -1.83 2.11 11.13
C VAL A 100 -2.74 3.28 10.77
N ILE A 101 -2.33 4.07 9.79
CA ILE A 101 -3.06 5.28 9.37
C ILE A 101 -4.03 4.93 8.24
N CYS A 102 -5.31 5.23 8.40
CA CYS A 102 -6.33 5.18 7.37
C CYS A 102 -6.45 6.53 6.64
N GLN A 103 -6.32 6.51 5.32
CA GLN A 103 -6.42 7.67 4.43
C GLN A 103 -7.57 7.51 3.44
N SER A 104 -8.68 8.21 3.70
CA SER A 104 -9.80 8.28 2.77
C SER A 104 -9.47 9.13 1.53
N HIS A 105 -10.03 8.73 0.40
CA HIS A 105 -9.99 9.49 -0.84
C HIS A 105 -10.80 10.79 -0.72
N SER A 106 -10.52 11.77 -1.58
CA SER A 106 -11.21 13.07 -1.53
C SER A 106 -12.62 13.04 -2.14
N SER A 107 -12.95 11.97 -2.89
CA SER A 107 -14.20 11.85 -3.64
C SER A 107 -14.85 10.51 -3.37
N GLN A 108 -16.19 10.47 -3.44
CA GLN A 108 -16.96 9.23 -3.35
C GLN A 108 -16.54 8.28 -4.48
N TYR A 109 -16.47 6.99 -4.14
CA TYR A 109 -16.13 5.97 -5.11
C TYR A 109 -17.27 5.78 -6.10
N ASN A 110 -16.92 5.70 -7.39
CA ASN A 110 -17.86 5.36 -8.45
C ASN A 110 -17.13 4.47 -9.44
N ARG A 111 -17.65 3.27 -9.71
CA ARG A 111 -17.01 2.30 -10.61
C ARG A 111 -17.10 2.69 -12.08
N ASP A 112 -18.02 3.56 -12.47
CA ASP A 112 -18.15 4.04 -13.85
C ASP A 112 -17.01 5.03 -14.17
N ILE A 113 -15.93 4.53 -14.77
CA ILE A 113 -14.74 5.31 -15.11
C ILE A 113 -15.00 6.46 -16.09
N HIS A 114 -16.09 6.42 -16.87
CA HIS A 114 -16.42 7.49 -17.80
C HIS A 114 -17.05 8.69 -17.10
N ARG A 115 -17.60 8.48 -15.90
CA ARG A 115 -18.22 9.51 -15.06
C ARG A 115 -17.40 9.82 -13.81
N ALA A 116 -16.58 8.87 -13.37
CA ALA A 116 -15.81 9.00 -12.15
C ALA A 116 -14.66 10.00 -12.31
N GLN A 117 -14.45 10.77 -11.26
CA GLN A 117 -13.24 11.59 -11.14
C GLN A 117 -12.06 10.67 -10.81
N LYS A 118 -10.89 10.90 -11.40
CA LYS A 118 -9.65 10.14 -11.07
C LYS A 118 -9.39 10.09 -9.55
N ALA A 119 -9.74 11.15 -8.82
CA ALA A 119 -9.64 11.26 -7.37
C ALA A 119 -10.49 10.25 -6.57
N ALA A 120 -11.52 9.66 -7.18
CA ALA A 120 -12.29 8.57 -6.57
C ALA A 120 -11.50 7.25 -6.50
N HIS A 121 -10.55 7.03 -7.43
CA HIS A 121 -9.82 5.76 -7.54
C HIS A 121 -8.33 5.86 -7.18
N VAL A 122 -7.74 7.06 -7.31
CA VAL A 122 -6.33 7.36 -7.00
C VAL A 122 -6.30 8.42 -5.91
N SER A 123 -5.88 8.04 -4.71
CA SER A 123 -5.85 8.91 -3.53
C SER A 123 -5.14 10.24 -3.83
N GLN A 124 -3.94 10.19 -4.40
CA GLN A 124 -3.11 11.38 -4.65
C GLN A 124 -3.65 12.34 -5.74
N ALA A 125 -4.73 11.99 -6.45
CA ALA A 125 -5.33 12.89 -7.45
C ALA A 125 -6.32 13.91 -6.84
N GLY A 126 -6.67 13.74 -5.57
CA GLY A 126 -7.55 14.64 -4.82
C GLY A 126 -6.89 15.93 -4.35
N LYS A 127 -7.70 16.95 -4.05
CA LYS A 127 -7.23 18.22 -3.44
C LYS A 127 -7.70 18.43 -2.00
N LYS A 128 -8.77 17.75 -1.58
CA LYS A 128 -9.42 17.93 -0.27
C LYS A 128 -9.69 16.57 0.35
N HIS A 129 -8.66 16.00 0.96
CA HIS A 129 -8.80 14.73 1.67
C HIS A 129 -9.50 14.96 3.01
N PRO A 130 -10.32 14.00 3.47
CA PRO A 130 -10.69 13.91 4.87
C PRO A 130 -9.43 13.80 5.74
N ASN A 131 -9.52 14.25 7.00
CA ASN A 131 -8.43 14.06 7.93
C ASN A 131 -8.14 12.56 8.09
N PRO A 132 -6.86 12.15 8.03
CA PRO A 132 -6.49 10.77 8.31
C PRO A 132 -6.94 10.35 9.70
N LYS A 133 -7.28 9.08 9.84
CA LYS A 133 -7.66 8.44 11.11
C LYS A 133 -6.71 7.30 11.39
N LEU A 134 -6.62 6.83 12.62
CA LEU A 134 -5.99 5.54 12.91
C LEU A 134 -6.98 4.40 12.63
N VAL A 135 -6.46 3.21 12.32
CA VAL A 135 -7.30 2.00 12.18
C VAL A 135 -8.10 1.74 13.47
N SER A 136 -7.50 2.02 14.63
CA SER A 136 -8.15 1.94 15.95
C SER A 136 -9.33 2.90 16.14
N GLU A 137 -9.43 3.94 15.31
CA GLU A 137 -10.50 4.95 15.34
C GLU A 137 -11.61 4.67 14.31
N LEU A 138 -11.47 3.62 13.50
CA LEU A 138 -12.50 3.25 12.53
C LEU A 138 -13.73 2.68 13.24
N SER A 139 -14.91 2.98 12.69
CA SER A 139 -16.18 2.51 13.25
C SER A 139 -16.33 0.99 13.13
N ALA A 140 -17.34 0.45 13.81
CA ALA A 140 -17.62 -0.99 13.85
C ALA A 140 -17.81 -1.63 12.46
N LEU A 141 -18.21 -0.86 11.44
CA LEU A 141 -18.29 -1.32 10.04
C LEU A 141 -16.94 -1.79 9.47
N HIS A 142 -15.83 -1.33 10.06
CA HIS A 142 -14.46 -1.69 9.71
C HIS A 142 -13.67 -2.09 10.94
N ALA A 143 -14.30 -2.85 11.86
CA ALA A 143 -13.79 -3.12 13.20
C ALA A 143 -12.26 -3.35 13.20
N ALA A 144 -11.53 -2.45 13.87
CA ALA A 144 -10.07 -2.47 13.94
C ALA A 144 -9.53 -3.85 14.35
N SER A 145 -10.25 -4.53 15.25
CA SER A 145 -9.97 -5.87 15.74
C SER A 145 -9.95 -6.95 14.65
N GLU A 146 -10.62 -6.73 13.51
CA GLU A 146 -10.64 -7.67 12.38
C GLU A 146 -9.61 -7.31 11.30
N ILE A 147 -9.36 -6.02 11.09
CA ILE A 147 -8.46 -5.54 10.03
C ILE A 147 -7.00 -5.69 10.44
N PHE A 148 -6.65 -5.31 11.67
CA PHE A 148 -5.25 -5.28 12.11
C PHE A 148 -4.57 -6.66 12.04
N PRO A 149 -5.19 -7.77 12.50
CA PRO A 149 -4.60 -9.10 12.32
C PRO A 149 -4.36 -9.47 10.85
N LYS A 150 -5.22 -9.03 9.93
CA LYS A 150 -5.05 -9.27 8.48
C LYS A 150 -3.88 -8.44 7.91
N ILE A 151 -3.65 -7.24 8.43
CA ILE A 151 -2.46 -6.43 8.11
C ILE A 151 -1.19 -7.15 8.57
N VAL A 152 -1.18 -7.69 9.79
CA VAL A 152 -0.05 -8.47 10.32
C VAL A 152 0.25 -9.66 9.40
N VAL A 153 -0.76 -10.48 9.09
CA VAL A 153 -0.59 -11.64 8.18
C VAL A 153 -0.08 -11.23 6.80
N CYS A 154 -0.64 -10.15 6.23
CA CYS A 154 -0.20 -9.62 4.94
C CYS A 154 1.26 -9.13 5.00
N SER A 155 1.67 -8.54 6.12
CA SER A 155 3.04 -8.04 6.33
C SER A 155 4.03 -9.18 6.51
N CYS A 156 3.71 -10.22 7.29
CA CYS A 156 4.52 -11.43 7.41
C CYS A 156 4.73 -12.10 6.06
N THR A 157 3.66 -12.30 5.30
CA THR A 157 3.76 -12.91 3.96
C THR A 157 4.59 -12.04 3.00
N PHE A 158 4.54 -10.71 3.14
CA PHE A 158 5.41 -9.82 2.39
C PHE A 158 6.87 -10.09 2.75
N LEU A 159 7.21 -10.11 4.04
CA LEU A 159 8.56 -10.38 4.53
C LEU A 159 9.10 -11.71 4.04
N ASP A 160 8.32 -12.79 4.14
CA ASP A 160 8.71 -14.12 3.67
C ASP A 160 9.07 -14.12 2.16
N ALA A 161 8.45 -13.26 1.36
CA ALA A 161 8.67 -13.16 -0.08
C ALA A 161 9.89 -12.31 -0.48
N VAL A 162 10.49 -11.59 0.46
CA VAL A 162 11.57 -10.62 0.21
C VAL A 162 12.77 -10.78 1.14
N GLU A 163 12.68 -11.58 2.20
CA GLU A 163 13.75 -11.78 3.18
C GLU A 163 15.08 -12.15 2.50
N ASP A 164 15.03 -13.06 1.54
CA ASP A 164 16.20 -13.52 0.76
C ASP A 164 16.76 -12.46 -0.20
N LYS A 165 16.01 -11.39 -0.47
CA LYS A 165 16.39 -10.29 -1.36
C LYS A 165 17.00 -9.10 -0.63
N PHE A 166 16.91 -9.06 0.70
CA PHE A 166 17.49 -7.98 1.49
C PHE A 166 18.99 -8.21 1.72
N GLU A 167 19.81 -7.49 0.97
CA GLU A 167 21.26 -7.46 1.18
C GLU A 167 21.62 -6.50 2.34
N PHE A 168 21.62 -7.02 3.57
CA PHE A 168 22.19 -6.32 4.71
C PHE A 168 23.71 -6.56 4.78
N THR A 169 24.48 -5.49 5.04
CA THR A 169 25.92 -5.65 5.29
C THR A 169 26.13 -6.38 6.61
N ASN A 170 26.91 -7.47 6.56
CA ASN A 170 27.22 -8.31 7.72
C ASN A 170 28.42 -7.79 8.53
N ALA A 171 28.61 -6.47 8.60
CA ALA A 171 29.71 -5.91 9.37
C ALA A 171 29.47 -6.10 10.88
N ASN A 172 30.39 -6.78 11.55
CA ASN A 172 30.28 -7.05 12.99
C ASN A 172 30.05 -5.76 13.79
N GLY A 173 29.02 -5.78 14.64
CA GLY A 173 28.68 -4.67 15.51
C GLY A 173 27.93 -3.51 14.83
N VAL A 174 27.64 -3.60 13.53
CA VAL A 174 26.78 -2.67 12.78
C VAL A 174 25.34 -3.19 12.78
N THR A 175 24.40 -2.29 13.07
CA THR A 175 22.97 -2.55 12.87
C THR A 175 22.56 -1.88 11.57
N CYS A 176 22.06 -2.66 10.62
CA CYS A 176 21.43 -2.13 9.42
C CYS A 176 19.92 -2.15 9.60
N PHE A 177 19.25 -1.12 9.09
CA PHE A 177 17.80 -1.03 9.21
C PHE A 177 17.17 -0.36 8.00
N ALA A 178 15.89 -0.64 7.80
CA ALA A 178 15.03 0.04 6.86
C ALA A 178 13.67 0.28 7.51
N LEU A 179 13.22 1.53 7.53
CA LEU A 179 11.85 1.87 7.89
C LEU A 179 11.03 2.00 6.61
N LEU A 180 10.12 1.06 6.38
CA LEU A 180 9.29 1.01 5.18
C LEU A 180 7.86 1.43 5.49
N GLY A 181 7.20 2.08 4.54
CA GLY A 181 5.76 2.35 4.57
C GLY A 181 5.00 1.43 3.63
N LEU A 182 4.12 0.60 4.18
CA LEU A 182 3.29 -0.34 3.42
C LEU A 182 1.90 0.26 3.21
N ASP A 183 1.48 0.36 1.95
CA ASP A 183 0.11 0.75 1.60
C ASP A 183 -0.75 -0.48 1.37
N PHE A 184 -1.82 -0.63 2.14
CA PHE A 184 -2.77 -1.72 2.03
C PHE A 184 -4.12 -1.23 1.50
N LEU A 185 -4.74 -2.07 0.68
CA LEU A 185 -6.13 -1.94 0.24
C LEU A 185 -6.97 -2.92 1.05
N VAL A 186 -8.17 -2.48 1.44
CA VAL A 186 -9.20 -3.35 2.01
C VAL A 186 -10.26 -3.57 0.95
N SER A 187 -10.58 -4.83 0.65
CA SER A 187 -11.66 -5.16 -0.31
C SER A 187 -13.03 -5.04 0.35
N ASN A 188 -14.09 -4.97 -0.45
CA ASN A 188 -15.48 -5.01 0.05
C ASN A 188 -15.82 -6.34 0.77
N ALA A 189 -15.02 -7.40 0.57
CA ALA A 189 -15.11 -8.66 1.29
C ALA A 189 -14.27 -8.66 2.59
N GLY A 190 -13.65 -7.53 2.94
CA GLY A 190 -12.80 -7.39 4.12
C GLY A 190 -11.43 -8.08 4.00
N GLU A 191 -10.97 -8.38 2.78
CA GLU A 191 -9.61 -8.87 2.56
C GLU A 191 -8.62 -7.71 2.58
N VAL A 192 -7.43 -7.91 3.14
CA VAL A 192 -6.33 -6.94 3.09
C VAL A 192 -5.35 -7.36 2.00
N LYS A 193 -4.99 -6.42 1.13
CA LYS A 193 -4.02 -6.62 0.04
C LYS A 193 -2.94 -5.56 0.12
N LEU A 194 -1.67 -5.94 0.03
CA LEU A 194 -0.55 -5.02 -0.09
C LEU A 194 -0.55 -4.41 -1.50
N CYS A 195 -0.55 -3.08 -1.60
CA CYS A 195 -0.60 -2.36 -2.87
C CYS A 195 0.75 -1.77 -3.27
N GLU A 196 1.49 -1.24 -2.31
CA GLU A 196 2.76 -0.56 -2.55
C GLU A 196 3.65 -0.60 -1.31
N VAL A 197 4.96 -0.62 -1.51
CA VAL A 197 5.98 -0.52 -0.45
C VAL A 197 6.84 0.71 -0.73
N ASN A 198 6.90 1.61 0.23
CA ASN A 198 7.66 2.86 0.15
C ASN A 198 8.91 2.71 1.02
N SER A 199 10.11 2.79 0.43
CA SER A 199 11.37 2.70 1.18
C SER A 199 11.75 3.98 1.93
N HIS A 200 11.05 5.09 1.65
CA HIS A 200 11.22 6.38 2.32
C HIS A 200 9.83 6.96 2.62
N PRO A 201 9.09 6.38 3.57
CA PRO A 201 7.76 6.85 3.90
C PRO A 201 7.79 8.31 4.41
N ALA A 202 6.79 9.10 4.02
CA ALA A 202 6.64 10.45 4.55
C ALA A 202 6.17 10.39 6.02
N LEU A 203 6.84 11.12 6.90
CA LEU A 203 6.51 11.20 8.33
C LEU A 203 6.10 12.64 8.68
N GLY A 204 4.80 12.91 8.74
CA GLY A 204 4.27 14.23 9.10
C GLY A 204 4.36 15.30 8.01
N TRP A 205 4.54 14.92 6.74
CA TRP A 205 4.55 15.85 5.61
C TRP A 205 3.83 15.28 4.38
N GLY A 206 3.57 16.13 3.37
CA GLY A 206 2.87 15.71 2.15
C GLY A 206 1.45 15.23 2.45
N SER A 207 1.11 14.01 2.02
CA SER A 207 -0.20 13.39 2.34
C SER A 207 -0.34 12.98 3.81
N MET A 208 0.74 13.06 4.60
CA MET A 208 0.75 12.72 6.03
C MET A 208 0.75 13.96 6.94
N LYS A 209 0.65 15.17 6.37
CA LYS A 209 0.73 16.44 7.12
C LYS A 209 -0.38 16.63 8.17
N ASP A 210 -1.54 16.01 7.95
CA ASP A 210 -2.72 16.15 8.80
C ASP A 210 -2.85 15.00 9.80
N VAL A 211 -1.88 14.07 9.82
CA VAL A 211 -1.78 13.02 10.84
C VAL A 211 -1.18 13.64 12.11
N SER A 212 -1.70 13.26 13.28
CA SER A 212 -1.18 13.72 14.57
C SER A 212 0.32 13.48 14.69
N SER A 213 1.07 14.51 15.09
CA SER A 213 2.53 14.40 15.29
C SER A 213 2.90 13.34 16.34
N ALA A 214 2.02 13.07 17.30
CA ALA A 214 2.23 12.05 18.33
C ALA A 214 2.44 10.65 17.75
N VAL A 215 1.81 10.32 16.62
CA VAL A 215 2.00 9.04 15.91
C VAL A 215 3.44 8.91 15.43
N PHE A 216 3.96 9.95 14.76
CA PHE A 216 5.34 9.91 14.24
C PHE A 216 6.39 10.03 15.35
N THR A 217 6.07 10.73 16.44
CA THR A 217 6.91 10.76 17.64
C THR A 217 7.07 9.36 18.20
N ARG A 218 5.97 8.63 18.46
CA ARG A 218 6.03 7.23 18.94
C ARG A 218 6.78 6.32 17.99
N LEU A 219 6.47 6.35 16.70
CA LEU A 219 7.18 5.56 15.69
C LEU A 219 8.69 5.81 15.73
N THR A 220 9.11 7.07 15.87
CA THR A 220 10.53 7.44 15.94
C THR A 220 11.17 6.95 17.24
N GLU A 221 10.49 7.13 18.37
CA GLU A 221 10.95 6.67 19.69
C GLU A 221 11.14 5.15 19.72
N GLU A 222 10.14 4.38 19.28
CA GLU A 222 10.21 2.91 19.17
C GLU A 222 11.34 2.47 18.22
N THR A 223 11.47 3.15 17.08
CA THR A 223 12.55 2.86 16.12
C THR A 223 13.91 3.07 16.76
N LEU A 224 14.12 4.21 17.44
CA LEU A 224 15.38 4.50 18.12
C LEU A 224 15.63 3.54 19.30
N GLU A 225 14.59 3.16 20.04
CA GLU A 225 14.69 2.21 21.14
C GLU A 225 15.22 0.87 20.64
N VAL A 226 14.61 0.33 19.58
CA VAL A 226 15.08 -0.89 18.92
C VAL A 226 16.54 -0.72 18.49
N LEU A 227 16.85 0.32 17.71
CA LEU A 227 18.20 0.46 17.13
C LEU A 227 19.31 0.68 18.16
N LEU A 228 19.02 1.37 19.28
CA LEU A 228 20.00 1.68 20.31
C LEU A 228 20.14 0.58 21.38
N PHE A 229 19.06 -0.17 21.66
CA PHE A 229 19.04 -1.13 22.77
C PHE A 229 18.99 -2.61 22.34
N SER A 230 18.89 -2.92 21.05
CA SER A 230 18.93 -4.31 20.53
C SER A 230 20.12 -5.13 21.03
N LYS A 231 21.27 -4.51 21.34
CA LYS A 231 22.47 -5.20 21.86
C LYS A 231 22.35 -5.73 23.30
N ARG A 232 21.27 -5.42 24.03
CA ARG A 232 21.10 -5.82 25.44
C ARG A 232 20.18 -7.02 25.65
N MET A 233 19.53 -7.51 24.60
CA MET A 233 18.55 -8.61 24.70
C MET A 233 19.05 -9.97 24.20
N SER A 234 20.31 -10.05 23.76
CA SER A 234 21.06 -11.30 23.51
C SER A 234 22.03 -11.59 24.65
#